data_AF-A0A0C3AJK4-F1
#
_entry.id   AF-A0A0C3AJK4-F1
#
_cell.length_a   1.000
_cell.length_b   1.000
_cell.length_c   1.000
_cell.angle_alpha   90.00
_cell.angle_beta   90.00
_cell.angle_gamma   90.00
#
_symmetry.space_group_name_H-M   'P 1'
#
loop_
_entity.id
_entity.type
_entity.pdbx_description
1 polymer ?
#
loop_
_entity_poly.entity_id
_entity_poly.type
_entity_poly.pdbx_seq_one_letter_code
_entity_poly.pdbx_strand_id
1 'polypeptide(L)'
;LSLGPYTHPILAYTPHIKSIGTRDWDRFRDWSQSSLLQEGLTAAIRNFGIPLEHLQVREVMGRGKLASLARHIPALHSLDLSGSDIPWEGGIQLEDILPQLALFTNVTTLALPIPQAIDPGFNPPECGTTYFTYPGLREEVAREEKDSIARLTKLVKENLPVVQKLRFGDGEWQNLRRKQEQSWTVYSVFSI
;
A
#
# COMPACT_ATOMS: atom_id res chain seq x y z
N LEU A 1 -11.09 9.17 8.33
CA LEU A 1 -10.70 10.27 9.25
C LEU A 1 -9.17 10.29 9.33
N SER A 2 -8.50 11.43 9.09
CA SER A 2 -7.04 11.51 9.29
C SER A 2 -6.77 11.87 10.74
N LEU A 3 -6.18 10.95 11.50
CA LEU A 3 -6.00 11.06 12.93
C LEU A 3 -4.51 11.13 13.25
N GLY A 4 -4.11 12.19 13.95
CA GLY A 4 -2.75 12.38 14.49
C GLY A 4 -2.58 11.66 15.85
N PRO A 5 -1.75 12.17 16.78
CA PRO A 5 -1.48 11.53 18.09
C PRO A 5 -2.71 11.30 18.99
N TYR A 6 -3.88 11.82 18.59
CA TYR A 6 -5.16 11.63 19.28
C TYR A 6 -6.06 10.57 18.61
N THR A 7 -5.46 9.65 17.85
CA THR A 7 -6.22 8.55 17.21
C THR A 7 -6.96 7.72 18.25
N HIS A 8 -6.36 7.43 19.41
CA HIS A 8 -6.92 6.48 20.40
C HIS A 8 -8.12 7.03 21.18
N PRO A 9 -8.11 8.29 21.66
CA PRO A 9 -9.29 8.89 22.27
C PRO A 9 -10.47 8.97 21.31
N ILE A 10 -10.26 9.38 20.06
CA ILE A 10 -11.36 9.54 19.10
C ILE A 10 -12.01 8.18 18.81
N LEU A 11 -11.20 7.14 18.59
CA LEU A 11 -11.69 5.79 18.35
C LEU A 11 -12.52 5.22 19.52
N ALA A 12 -12.16 5.54 20.77
CA ALA A 12 -12.93 5.14 21.93
C ALA A 12 -14.37 5.70 21.93
N TYR A 13 -14.57 6.91 21.39
CA TYR A 13 -15.88 7.57 21.33
C TYR A 13 -16.62 7.34 20.00
N THR A 14 -15.98 6.72 19.01
CA THR A 14 -16.57 6.48 17.68
C THR A 14 -16.31 5.05 17.19
N PRO A 15 -16.91 4.02 17.82
CA PRO A 15 -16.64 2.61 17.51
C PRO A 15 -17.13 2.17 16.11
N HIS A 16 -17.97 2.98 15.46
CA HIS A 16 -18.49 2.73 14.12
C HIS A 16 -17.52 3.15 13.00
N ILE A 17 -16.37 3.76 13.33
CA ILE A 17 -15.38 4.14 12.33
C ILE A 17 -14.74 2.89 11.73
N LYS A 18 -14.90 2.74 10.41
CA LYS A 18 -14.30 1.66 9.62
C LYS A 18 -13.09 2.10 8.80
N SER A 19 -12.78 3.40 8.78
CA SER A 19 -11.71 3.97 7.96
C SER A 19 -10.89 5.02 8.70
N ILE A 20 -9.59 4.77 8.80
CA ILE A 20 -8.62 5.62 9.47
C ILE A 20 -7.45 5.89 8.53
N GLY A 21 -6.97 7.13 8.52
CA GLY A 21 -5.67 7.47 7.97
C GLY A 21 -4.78 7.97 9.09
N THR A 22 -3.59 7.40 9.25
CA THR A 22 -2.56 7.99 10.09
C THR A 22 -1.77 9.00 9.26
N ARG A 23 -1.22 10.00 9.94
CA ARG A 23 -0.35 11.00 9.33
C ARG A 23 0.87 11.14 10.22
N ASP A 24 2.05 11.03 9.63
CA ASP A 24 3.27 11.41 10.32
C ASP A 24 3.21 12.90 10.62
N TRP A 25 3.10 13.23 11.90
CA TRP A 25 3.38 14.58 12.39
C TRP A 25 4.87 14.73 12.72
N ASP A 26 5.66 13.64 12.71
CA ASP A 26 7.07 13.62 13.12
C ASP A 26 8.05 14.06 12.02
N ARG A 27 7.56 14.53 10.85
CA ARG A 27 8.40 15.36 9.95
C ARG A 27 8.99 16.60 10.66
N PHE A 28 8.48 16.95 11.85
CA PHE A 28 8.97 18.06 12.67
C PHE A 28 9.58 17.66 14.02
N ARG A 29 9.63 16.36 14.40
CA ARG A 29 10.14 15.95 15.72
C ARG A 29 10.82 14.60 15.65
N ASP A 30 12.07 14.54 16.11
CA ASP A 30 12.98 13.39 16.23
C ASP A 30 12.41 12.01 15.86
N TRP A 31 13.09 11.36 14.90
CA TRP A 31 12.82 10.03 14.33
C TRP A 31 12.70 8.85 15.35
N SER A 32 12.84 9.11 16.65
CA SER A 32 12.78 8.12 17.72
C SER A 32 11.40 7.90 18.35
N GLN A 33 10.38 8.73 18.06
CA GLN A 33 9.05 8.62 18.71
C GLN A 33 7.95 7.88 17.92
N SER A 34 8.26 7.39 16.71
CA SER A 34 7.33 6.74 15.78
C SER A 34 6.76 5.38 16.23
N SER A 35 6.90 4.99 17.52
CA SER A 35 6.33 3.78 18.11
C SER A 35 5.03 4.00 18.89
N LEU A 36 4.79 5.22 19.44
CA LEU A 36 3.68 5.47 20.36
C LEU A 36 2.30 5.41 19.70
N LEU A 37 2.21 5.83 18.43
CA LEU A 37 0.97 5.77 17.64
C LEU A 37 0.49 4.33 17.37
N GLN A 38 1.42 3.37 17.25
CA GLN A 38 1.08 1.99 16.92
C GLN A 38 0.50 1.22 18.10
N GLU A 39 1.12 1.34 19.27
CA GLU A 39 0.66 0.65 20.48
C GLU A 39 -0.73 1.12 20.87
N GLY A 40 -0.96 2.43 20.85
CA GLY A 40 -2.28 2.97 21.16
C GLY A 40 -3.33 2.61 20.11
N LEU A 41 -2.99 2.56 18.81
CA LEU A 41 -3.98 2.28 17.74
C LEU A 41 -4.40 0.83 17.83
N THR A 42 -3.41 -0.04 17.94
CA THR A 42 -3.58 -1.47 18.16
C THR A 42 -4.37 -1.75 19.43
N ALA A 43 -4.03 -1.09 20.54
CA ALA A 43 -4.74 -1.23 21.80
C ALA A 43 -6.18 -0.72 21.69
N ALA A 44 -6.44 0.40 21.02
CA ALA A 44 -7.78 0.92 20.82
C ALA A 44 -8.63 -0.02 19.96
N ILE A 45 -8.11 -0.48 18.82
CA ILE A 45 -8.82 -1.44 17.95
C ILE A 45 -9.17 -2.71 18.73
N ARG A 46 -8.21 -3.26 19.49
CA ARG A 46 -8.41 -4.46 20.30
C ARG A 46 -9.41 -4.24 21.45
N ASN A 47 -9.24 -3.18 22.22
CA ASN A 47 -10.01 -2.94 23.43
C ASN A 47 -11.45 -2.50 23.13
N PHE A 48 -11.68 -1.81 22.02
CA PHE A 48 -13.01 -1.32 21.62
C PHE A 48 -13.67 -2.17 20.53
N GLY A 49 -13.01 -3.24 20.08
CA GLY A 49 -13.55 -4.17 19.08
C GLY A 49 -13.87 -3.51 17.74
N ILE A 50 -13.06 -2.54 17.33
CA ILE A 50 -13.34 -1.71 16.14
C ILE A 50 -13.07 -2.54 14.89
N PRO A 51 -14.08 -2.77 14.03
CA PRO A 51 -13.90 -3.52 12.79
C PRO A 51 -13.30 -2.59 11.73
N LEU A 52 -12.01 -2.29 11.87
CA LEU A 52 -11.31 -1.40 10.93
C LEU A 52 -11.13 -2.13 9.58
N GLU A 53 -11.80 -1.61 8.54
CA GLU A 53 -11.79 -2.18 7.19
C GLU A 53 -10.80 -1.46 6.27
N HIS A 54 -10.49 -0.19 6.56
CA HIS A 54 -9.63 0.65 5.72
C HIS A 54 -8.60 1.40 6.57
N LEU A 55 -7.32 1.23 6.22
CA LEU A 55 -6.21 1.88 6.89
C LEU A 55 -5.31 2.54 5.86
N GLN A 56 -5.14 3.85 5.98
CA GLN A 56 -4.05 4.57 5.33
C GLN A 56 -2.95 4.82 6.35
N VAL A 57 -1.72 4.51 6.00
CA VAL A 57 -0.55 4.81 6.81
C VAL A 57 0.35 5.75 6.03
N ARG A 58 0.73 6.85 6.67
CA ARG A 58 1.64 7.84 6.11
C ARG A 58 2.73 8.10 7.12
N GLU A 59 3.51 7.07 7.46
CA GLU A 59 4.56 7.10 8.48
C GLU A 59 5.80 6.37 7.97
N VAL A 60 6.93 6.54 8.65
CA VAL A 60 8.14 5.75 8.39
C VAL A 60 7.91 4.27 8.69
N MET A 61 8.01 3.43 7.66
CA MET A 61 7.82 1.98 7.75
C MET A 61 9.11 1.25 8.13
N GLY A 62 9.34 1.09 9.43
CA GLY A 62 10.40 0.22 9.97
C GLY A 62 10.12 -1.27 9.80
N ARG A 63 11.17 -2.10 9.89
CA ARG A 63 11.06 -3.56 9.83
C ARG A 63 10.07 -4.09 10.87
N GLY A 64 9.17 -4.99 10.45
CA GLY A 64 8.20 -5.65 11.33
C GLY A 64 6.93 -4.85 11.64
N LYS A 65 6.85 -3.56 11.29
CA LYS A 65 5.66 -2.73 11.54
C LYS A 65 4.42 -3.27 10.82
N LEU A 66 4.55 -3.63 9.55
CA LEU A 66 3.45 -4.20 8.75
C LEU A 66 2.98 -5.54 9.31
N ALA A 67 3.91 -6.38 9.75
CA ALA A 67 3.58 -7.67 10.37
C ALA A 67 2.82 -7.49 11.69
N SER A 68 3.16 -6.48 12.49
CA SER A 68 2.42 -6.15 13.71
C SER A 68 0.98 -5.70 13.41
N LEU A 69 0.80 -4.81 12.42
CA LEU A 69 -0.52 -4.35 12.00
C LEU A 69 -1.41 -5.49 11.50
N ALA A 70 -0.86 -6.40 10.69
CA ALA A 70 -1.60 -7.55 10.18
C ALA A 70 -2.18 -8.44 11.29
N ARG A 71 -1.43 -8.64 12.39
CA ARG A 71 -1.89 -9.45 13.52
C ARG A 71 -3.03 -8.81 14.32
N HIS A 72 -3.03 -7.48 14.40
CA HIS A 72 -3.96 -6.76 15.28
C HIS A 72 -5.20 -6.22 14.57
N ILE A 73 -5.18 -6.19 13.23
CA ILE A 73 -6.27 -5.65 12.42
C ILE A 73 -6.71 -6.69 11.38
N PRO A 74 -7.25 -7.86 11.81
CA PRO A 74 -7.57 -8.95 10.89
C PRO A 74 -8.72 -8.64 9.93
N ALA A 75 -9.58 -7.66 10.26
CA ALA A 75 -10.71 -7.24 9.43
C ALA A 75 -10.32 -6.28 8.29
N LEU A 76 -9.03 -6.02 8.08
CA LEU A 76 -8.57 -5.03 7.10
C LEU A 76 -8.77 -5.52 5.66
N HIS A 77 -9.48 -4.72 4.86
CA HIS A 77 -9.76 -4.98 3.46
C HIS A 77 -9.00 -4.04 2.51
N SER A 78 -8.69 -2.83 2.97
CA SER A 78 -7.93 -1.82 2.22
C SER A 78 -6.75 -1.31 3.04
N LEU A 79 -5.56 -1.38 2.45
CA LEU A 79 -4.33 -0.84 3.01
C LEU A 79 -3.73 0.17 2.03
N ASP A 80 -3.51 1.40 2.49
CA ASP A 80 -2.89 2.47 1.71
C ASP A 80 -1.57 2.92 2.34
N LEU A 81 -0.48 2.58 1.67
CA LEU A 81 0.90 2.94 2.01
C LEU A 81 1.47 4.02 1.07
N SER A 82 0.66 4.60 0.17
CA SER A 82 1.14 5.51 -0.89
C SER A 82 1.87 6.75 -0.39
N GLY A 83 1.57 7.20 0.84
CA GLY A 83 2.25 8.30 1.51
C GLY A 83 3.15 7.88 2.66
N SER A 84 3.47 6.59 2.80
CA SER A 84 4.45 6.12 3.77
C SER A 84 5.86 6.38 3.25
N ASP A 85 6.73 6.89 4.12
CA ASP A 85 8.15 6.96 3.83
C ASP A 85 8.73 5.57 4.11
N ILE A 86 9.19 4.88 3.07
CA ILE A 86 9.96 3.66 3.24
C ILE A 86 11.40 4.13 3.32
N PRO A 87 12.01 4.17 4.53
CA PRO A 87 13.22 4.95 4.76
C PRO A 87 14.32 4.57 3.78
N TRP A 88 14.82 5.60 3.08
CA TRP A 88 15.88 5.52 2.08
C TRP A 88 17.21 5.04 2.70
N GLU A 89 17.41 5.25 4.00
CA GLU A 89 18.58 4.78 4.76
C GLU A 89 18.55 3.25 4.92
N GLY A 90 18.88 2.54 3.83
CA GLY A 90 18.95 1.08 3.77
C GLY A 90 18.22 0.43 2.60
N GLY A 91 17.55 1.20 1.74
CA GLY A 91 16.98 0.68 0.49
C GLY A 91 15.97 -0.45 0.69
N ILE A 92 14.96 -0.26 1.55
CA ILE A 92 13.88 -1.24 1.69
C ILE A 92 13.06 -1.22 0.39
N GLN A 93 13.18 -2.30 -0.37
CA GLN A 93 12.48 -2.49 -1.64
C GLN A 93 11.11 -3.11 -1.41
N LEU A 94 10.26 -3.14 -2.44
CA LEU A 94 8.99 -3.87 -2.36
C LEU A 94 9.23 -5.32 -1.89
N GLU A 95 10.28 -5.97 -2.40
CA GLU A 95 10.64 -7.36 -2.10
C GLU A 95 10.87 -7.60 -0.59
N ASP A 96 11.45 -6.63 0.12
CA ASP A 96 11.72 -6.74 1.56
C ASP A 96 10.45 -6.70 2.41
N ILE A 97 9.39 -6.04 1.90
CA ILE A 97 8.13 -5.89 2.62
C ILE A 97 7.06 -6.89 2.17
N LEU A 98 7.23 -7.57 1.03
CA LEU A 98 6.30 -8.59 0.53
C LEU A 98 5.97 -9.67 1.58
N PRO A 99 6.93 -10.26 2.32
CA PRO A 99 6.61 -11.26 3.34
C PRO A 99 5.72 -10.73 4.47
N GLN A 100 5.85 -9.43 4.79
CA GLN A 100 5.01 -8.80 5.80
C GLN A 100 3.63 -8.47 5.25
N LEU A 101 3.55 -8.02 3.99
CA LEU A 101 2.28 -7.78 3.30
C LEU A 101 1.47 -9.06 3.11
N ALA A 102 2.13 -10.21 2.91
CA ALA A 102 1.49 -11.51 2.77
C ALA A 102 0.73 -11.96 4.04
N LEU A 103 1.02 -11.37 5.20
CA LEU A 103 0.29 -11.62 6.44
C LEU A 103 -1.12 -11.02 6.42
N PHE A 104 -1.40 -10.06 5.53
CA PHE A 104 -2.73 -9.48 5.36
C PHE A 104 -3.58 -10.36 4.42
N THR A 105 -4.22 -11.38 4.98
CA THR A 105 -5.00 -12.35 4.21
C THR A 105 -6.31 -11.81 3.62
N ASN A 106 -6.84 -10.71 4.17
CA ASN A 106 -8.12 -10.12 3.78
C ASN A 106 -7.99 -8.82 2.95
N VAL A 107 -6.76 -8.32 2.76
CA VAL A 107 -6.54 -7.06 2.04
C VAL A 107 -6.66 -7.30 0.53
N THR A 108 -7.75 -6.77 -0.05
CA THR A 108 -8.04 -6.87 -1.49
C THR A 108 -7.67 -5.59 -2.24
N THR A 109 -7.53 -4.47 -1.53
CA THR A 109 -7.18 -3.17 -2.09
C THR A 109 -5.87 -2.70 -1.47
N LEU A 110 -4.85 -2.52 -2.29
CA LEU A 110 -3.52 -2.13 -1.84
C LEU A 110 -3.06 -0.89 -2.62
N ALA A 111 -2.67 0.16 -1.90
CA ALA A 111 -1.91 1.26 -2.49
C ALA A 111 -0.49 1.24 -1.93
N LEU A 112 0.50 1.29 -2.81
CA LEU A 112 1.93 1.31 -2.50
C LEU A 112 2.51 2.69 -2.79
N PRO A 113 3.71 3.02 -2.26
CA PRO A 113 4.43 4.22 -2.65
C PRO A 113 4.67 4.31 -4.16
N ILE A 114 5.17 5.47 -4.59
CA ILE A 114 5.53 5.70 -5.99
C ILE A 114 6.60 4.68 -6.45
N PRO A 115 6.57 4.24 -7.72
CA PRO A 115 7.47 3.19 -8.21
C PRO A 115 8.96 3.53 -7.98
N GLN A 116 9.32 4.81 -8.12
CA GLN A 116 10.69 5.31 -7.96
C GLN A 116 11.27 5.09 -6.57
N ALA A 117 10.41 4.92 -5.56
CA ALA A 117 10.84 4.71 -4.18
C ALA A 117 11.02 3.22 -3.82
N ILE A 118 10.44 2.29 -4.59
CA ILE A 118 10.32 0.89 -4.18
C ILE A 118 10.81 -0.12 -5.23
N ASP A 119 11.05 0.31 -6.47
CA ASP A 119 11.64 -0.51 -7.52
C ASP A 119 13.16 -0.27 -7.61
N PRO A 120 14.00 -1.26 -7.25
CA PRO A 120 15.45 -1.14 -7.40
C PRO A 120 15.89 -1.04 -8.88
N GLY A 121 15.05 -1.49 -9.80
CA GLY A 121 15.30 -1.42 -11.24
C GLY A 121 14.92 -0.08 -11.85
N PHE A 122 14.33 0.85 -11.08
CA PHE A 122 13.98 2.17 -11.60
C PHE A 122 15.24 3.00 -11.82
N ASN A 123 15.64 3.11 -13.10
CA ASN A 123 16.83 3.82 -13.50
C ASN A 123 16.48 4.94 -14.48
N PRO A 124 15.99 6.10 -13.99
CA PRO A 124 15.65 7.21 -14.87
C PRO A 124 16.96 7.78 -15.47
N PRO A 125 16.91 8.36 -16.68
CA PRO A 125 18.07 9.02 -17.25
C PRO A 125 18.59 10.12 -16.30
N GLU A 126 19.91 10.17 -16.07
CA GLU A 126 20.57 11.12 -15.17
C GLU A 126 20.41 12.55 -15.69
N CYS A 127 19.40 13.28 -15.21
CA CYS A 127 18.98 14.49 -15.89
C CYS A 127 18.44 15.56 -14.92
N GLY A 128 19.24 15.95 -13.91
CA GLY A 128 18.94 16.98 -12.89
C GLY A 128 17.72 17.90 -13.14
N THR A 129 17.93 19.14 -13.57
CA THR A 129 16.83 20.08 -13.91
C THR A 129 16.43 20.03 -15.39
N THR A 130 17.10 19.20 -16.20
CA THR A 130 16.91 19.12 -17.64
C THR A 130 15.60 18.45 -18.04
N TYR A 131 14.92 17.73 -17.13
CA TYR A 131 13.56 17.20 -17.33
C TYR A 131 12.53 18.25 -17.76
N PHE A 132 12.72 19.51 -17.35
CA PHE A 132 11.79 20.58 -17.70
C PHE A 132 12.03 21.15 -19.10
N THR A 133 13.20 20.89 -19.69
CA THR A 133 13.69 21.58 -20.88
C THR A 133 13.64 20.70 -22.13
N TYR A 134 13.70 19.37 -21.98
CA TYR A 134 13.69 18.43 -23.11
C TYR A 134 12.48 17.49 -23.07
N PRO A 135 11.51 17.65 -24.00
CA PRO A 135 10.33 16.79 -24.07
C PRO A 135 10.64 15.30 -24.18
N GLY A 136 11.67 14.92 -24.95
CA GLY A 136 12.07 13.52 -25.13
C GLY A 136 12.51 12.82 -23.85
N LEU A 137 13.14 13.54 -22.90
CA LEU A 137 13.51 12.99 -21.60
C LEU A 137 12.29 12.71 -20.72
N ARG A 138 11.21 13.51 -20.84
CA ARG A 138 9.96 13.23 -20.13
C ARG A 138 9.31 11.95 -20.62
N GLU A 139 9.32 11.74 -21.94
CA GLU A 139 8.79 10.51 -22.56
C GLU A 139 9.59 9.28 -22.14
N GLU A 140 10.91 9.41 -21.98
CA GLU A 140 11.79 8.34 -21.51
C GLU A 140 11.55 8.00 -20.03
N VAL A 141 11.43 9.01 -19.15
CA VAL A 141 11.06 8.79 -17.74
C VAL A 141 9.69 8.15 -17.63
N ALA A 142 8.70 8.63 -18.40
CA ALA A 142 7.36 8.04 -18.39
C ALA A 142 7.36 6.58 -18.87
N ARG A 143 8.26 6.23 -19.79
CA ARG A 143 8.46 4.85 -20.23
C ARG A 143 9.08 3.99 -19.13
N GLU A 144 10.14 4.47 -18.47
CA GLU A 144 10.76 3.76 -17.36
C GLU A 144 9.80 3.58 -16.18
N GLU A 145 8.99 4.61 -15.87
CA GLU A 145 7.94 4.50 -14.86
C GLU A 145 6.90 3.45 -15.22
N LYS A 146 6.48 3.39 -16.48
CA LYS A 146 5.54 2.37 -16.97
C LYS A 146 6.13 0.96 -16.85
N ASP A 147 7.41 0.79 -17.20
CA ASP A 147 8.10 -0.50 -17.12
C ASP A 147 8.30 -0.92 -15.65
N SER A 148 8.63 0.02 -14.78
CA SER A 148 8.70 -0.16 -13.32
C SER A 148 7.36 -0.60 -12.73
N ILE A 149 6.27 0.09 -13.08
CA ILE A 149 4.91 -0.30 -12.67
C ILE A 149 4.60 -1.73 -13.13
N ALA A 150 4.98 -2.11 -14.36
CA ALA A 150 4.74 -3.46 -14.85
C ALA A 150 5.50 -4.53 -14.04
N ARG A 151 6.78 -4.26 -13.70
CA ARG A 151 7.61 -5.14 -12.85
C ARG A 151 7.01 -5.30 -11.45
N LEU A 152 6.69 -4.19 -10.79
CA LEU A 152 6.11 -4.18 -9.44
C LEU A 152 4.73 -4.84 -9.42
N THR A 153 3.87 -4.55 -10.39
CA THR A 153 2.56 -5.21 -10.53
C THR A 153 2.69 -6.72 -10.67
N LYS A 154 3.70 -7.21 -11.40
CA LYS A 154 3.99 -8.64 -11.51
C LYS A 154 4.39 -9.22 -10.14
N LEU A 155 5.30 -8.58 -9.42
CA LEU A 155 5.72 -9.00 -8.09
C LEU A 155 4.55 -9.08 -7.11
N VAL A 156 3.67 -8.08 -7.09
CA VAL A 156 2.47 -8.08 -6.25
C VAL A 156 1.55 -9.25 -6.61
N LYS A 157 1.30 -9.50 -7.90
CA LYS A 157 0.42 -10.61 -8.33
C LYS A 157 0.95 -11.99 -7.91
N GLU A 158 2.26 -12.18 -7.99
CA GLU A 158 2.91 -13.46 -7.68
C GLU A 158 2.96 -13.73 -6.16
N ASN A 159 3.08 -12.68 -5.35
CA ASN A 159 3.29 -12.82 -3.90
C ASN A 159 2.05 -12.52 -3.06
N LEU A 160 1.10 -11.72 -3.57
CA LEU A 160 -0.09 -11.26 -2.86
C LEU A 160 -1.37 -11.58 -3.66
N PRO A 161 -1.73 -12.87 -3.83
CA PRO A 161 -2.82 -13.29 -4.71
C PRO A 161 -4.22 -12.84 -4.27
N VAL A 162 -4.35 -12.43 -3.00
CA VAL A 162 -5.59 -11.89 -2.43
C VAL A 162 -5.87 -10.46 -2.89
N VAL A 163 -4.85 -9.72 -3.33
CA VAL A 163 -4.98 -8.34 -3.79
C VAL A 163 -5.66 -8.31 -5.16
N GLN A 164 -6.75 -7.58 -5.25
CA GLN A 164 -7.57 -7.44 -6.46
C GLN A 164 -7.38 -6.07 -7.12
N LYS A 165 -7.09 -5.03 -6.32
CA LYS A 165 -6.88 -3.66 -6.78
C LYS A 165 -5.56 -3.14 -6.25
N LEU A 166 -4.75 -2.58 -7.14
CA LEU A 166 -3.43 -2.07 -6.84
C LEU A 166 -3.27 -0.63 -7.36
N ARG A 167 -2.62 0.23 -6.59
CA ARG A 167 -2.23 1.58 -7.01
C ARG A 167 -0.82 1.89 -6.53
N PHE A 168 -0.08 2.69 -7.30
CA PHE A 168 1.21 3.24 -6.89
C PHE A 168 1.09 4.76 -6.76
N GLY A 169 1.50 5.32 -5.61
CA GLY A 169 1.39 6.74 -5.33
C GLY A 169 -0.01 7.31 -5.58
N ASP A 170 -0.05 8.42 -6.32
CA ASP A 170 -1.27 9.09 -6.79
C ASP A 170 -1.73 8.62 -8.18
N GLY A 171 -1.17 7.51 -8.69
CA GLY A 171 -1.51 6.95 -9.99
C GLY A 171 -2.89 6.29 -10.06
N GLU A 172 -3.19 5.68 -11.21
CA GLU A 172 -4.47 5.02 -11.46
C GLU A 172 -4.57 3.65 -10.78
N TRP A 173 -5.80 3.28 -10.40
CA TRP A 173 -6.10 1.94 -9.86
C TRP A 173 -6.04 0.87 -10.95
N GLN A 174 -5.22 -0.15 -10.73
CA GLN A 174 -5.09 -1.32 -11.57
C GLN A 174 -5.89 -2.49 -11.01
N ASN A 175 -6.78 -3.06 -11.82
CA ASN A 175 -7.47 -4.30 -11.48
C ASN A 175 -6.56 -5.50 -11.78
N LEU A 176 -6.16 -6.24 -10.74
CA LEU A 176 -5.30 -7.41 -10.85
C LEU A 176 -6.06 -8.68 -11.23
N ARG A 177 -7.35 -8.77 -10.86
CA ARG A 177 -8.25 -9.82 -11.37
C ARG A 177 -8.78 -9.44 -12.75
N ARG A 178 -8.41 -10.20 -13.79
CA ARG A 178 -9.15 -10.21 -15.05
C ARG A 178 -10.53 -10.82 -14.81
N LYS A 179 -11.57 -10.28 -15.47
CA LYS A 179 -12.88 -10.93 -15.63
C LYS A 179 -12.69 -12.37 -16.09
N GLN A 180 -12.84 -13.34 -15.19
CA GLN A 180 -13.30 -14.67 -15.58
C GLN A 180 -14.82 -14.56 -15.70
N GLU A 181 -15.33 -14.24 -16.88
CA GLU A 181 -16.72 -14.52 -17.27
C GLU A 181 -16.93 -14.10 -18.72
N GLN A 182 -16.82 -15.09 -19.61
CA GLN A 182 -17.68 -15.35 -20.78
C GLN A 182 -16.96 -16.38 -21.68
N SER A 183 -16.59 -17.54 -21.14
CA SER A 183 -16.57 -18.74 -21.96
C SER A 183 -18.00 -19.27 -21.91
N TRP A 184 -18.77 -18.96 -22.95
CA TRP A 184 -20.03 -19.66 -23.19
C TRP A 184 -19.71 -21.16 -23.25
N THR A 185 -20.13 -21.90 -22.23
CA THR A 185 -20.30 -23.34 -22.33
C THR A 185 -21.41 -23.55 -23.35
N VAL A 186 -21.05 -23.71 -24.62
CA VAL A 186 -21.94 -24.31 -25.60
C VAL A 186 -22.11 -25.75 -25.16
N TYR A 187 -23.17 -26.00 -24.39
CA TYR A 187 -23.64 -27.36 -24.15
C TYR A 187 -24.14 -27.88 -25.49
N SER A 188 -23.28 -28.66 -26.15
CA SER A 188 -23.71 -29.68 -27.09
C SER A 188 -24.62 -30.64 -26.34
N VAL A 189 -25.93 -30.61 -26.62
CA VAL A 189 -26.82 -31.72 -26.32
C VAL A 189 -27.19 -32.35 -27.65
N PHE A 190 -26.53 -33.48 -27.92
CA PHE A 190 -26.99 -34.50 -28.85
C PHE A 190 -28.19 -35.25 -28.25
N SER A 191 -28.93 -35.91 -29.16
CA SER A 191 -30.00 -36.92 -28.97
C SER A 191 -31.43 -36.33 -29.03
N ILE A 192 -32.34 -36.79 -29.90
CA ILE A 192 -32.48 -38.07 -30.65
C ILE A 192 -32.87 -37.79 -32.10
#